data_AF-A0A7S3J405-F1
#
_entry.id   AF-A0A7S3J405-F1
#
_cell.length_a   1.000
_cell.length_b   1.000
_cell.length_c   1.000
_cell.angle_alpha   90.00
_cell.angle_beta   90.00
_cell.angle_gamma   90.00
#
_symmetry.space_group_name_H-M   'P 1'
#
loop_
_entity.id
_entity.type
_entity.pdbx_description
1 polymer ?
#
loop_
_entity_poly.entity_id
_entity_poly.type
_entity_poly.pdbx_seq_one_letter_code
_entity_poly.pdbx_strand_id
1 'polypeptide(L)'
;KPAVISDPEIQAVNLCSLDQYLLLASDGIYTKKFNKKQVIEFIIESVKNNKKKEEITNELVAKAIFHGSADNVTVVIVNLAELYQRWQRSTPFHSISKVRHSGFSRLEELHRQIDVRFSDCKSE
;
A
#
# COMPACT_ATOMS: atom_id res chain seq x y z
N LYS A 1 0.83 -31.41 10.91
CA LYS A 1 0.64 -30.09 10.24
C LYS A 1 1.86 -29.85 9.35
N PRO A 2 1.72 -29.32 8.13
CA PRO A 2 2.88 -29.00 7.29
C PRO A 2 3.72 -27.91 7.96
N ALA A 3 5.04 -27.94 7.77
CA ALA A 3 5.97 -26.96 8.33
C ALA A 3 5.88 -25.59 7.61
N VAL A 4 5.36 -25.58 6.38
CA VAL A 4 5.13 -24.40 5.56
C VAL A 4 3.70 -24.46 5.03
N ILE A 5 2.95 -23.36 5.15
CA ILE A 5 1.59 -23.21 4.61
C ILE A 5 1.59 -22.15 3.51
N SER A 6 0.71 -22.33 2.52
CA SER A 6 0.49 -21.37 1.43
C SER A 6 -0.71 -20.45 1.69
N ASP A 7 -1.43 -20.65 2.79
CA ASP A 7 -2.58 -19.82 3.16
C ASP A 7 -2.09 -18.44 3.59
N PRO A 8 -2.54 -17.34 2.94
CA PRO A 8 -2.10 -16.01 3.29
C PRO A 8 -2.76 -15.54 4.58
N GLU A 9 -2.05 -14.70 5.32
CA GLU A 9 -2.70 -13.85 6.33
C GLU A 9 -3.39 -12.68 5.62
N ILE A 10 -4.69 -12.49 5.89
CA ILE A 10 -5.49 -11.44 5.28
C ILE A 10 -5.91 -10.45 6.37
N GLN A 11 -5.52 -9.19 6.19
CA GLN A 11 -5.97 -8.08 7.01
C GLN A 11 -6.66 -7.03 6.13
N ALA A 12 -7.85 -6.60 6.53
CA ALA A 12 -8.58 -5.51 5.89
C ALA A 12 -8.44 -4.26 6.76
N VAL A 13 -7.99 -3.16 6.15
CA VAL A 13 -7.84 -1.85 6.79
C VAL A 13 -8.69 -0.85 6.01
N ASN A 14 -9.50 -0.07 6.73
CA ASN A 14 -10.25 1.02 6.12
C ASN A 14 -9.34 2.21 5.94
N LEU A 15 -9.22 2.71 4.71
CA LEU A 15 -8.48 3.93 4.44
C LEU A 15 -9.35 5.15 4.71
N CYS A 16 -8.72 6.25 5.09
CA CYS A 16 -9.38 7.53 5.32
C CYS A 16 -8.57 8.68 4.70
N SER A 17 -9.14 9.88 4.64
CA SER A 17 -8.50 11.06 4.01
C SER A 17 -7.20 11.52 4.67
N LEU A 18 -6.87 11.02 5.88
CA LEU A 18 -5.62 11.32 6.58
C LEU A 18 -4.48 10.38 6.18
N ASP A 19 -4.77 9.25 5.53
CA ASP A 19 -3.75 8.30 5.11
C ASP A 19 -2.98 8.85 3.91
N GLN A 20 -1.66 8.92 4.04
CA GLN A 20 -0.80 9.58 3.05
C GLN A 20 -0.14 8.59 2.10
N TYR A 21 0.47 7.53 2.63
CA TYR A 21 1.28 6.60 1.85
C TYR A 21 1.12 5.16 2.31
N LEU A 22 1.11 4.25 1.33
CA LEU A 22 1.29 2.81 1.54
C LEU A 22 2.67 2.42 1.01
N LEU A 23 3.46 1.78 1.86
CA LEU A 23 4.76 1.22 1.54
C LEU A 23 4.67 -0.31 1.50
N LEU A 24 5.01 -0.90 0.36
CA LEU A 24 5.27 -2.34 0.24
C LEU A 24 6.77 -2.52 -0.05
N ALA A 25 7.42 -3.39 0.71
CA ALA A 25 8.85 -3.58 0.63
C ALA A 25 9.21 -5.06 0.86
N SER A 26 10.23 -5.55 0.15
CA SER A 26 10.88 -6.82 0.51
C SER A 26 11.66 -6.68 1.82
N ASP A 27 11.94 -7.81 2.46
CA ASP A 27 12.80 -7.87 3.64
C ASP A 27 14.21 -7.31 3.40
N GLY A 28 14.71 -7.38 2.16
CA GLY A 28 15.96 -6.75 1.72
C GLY A 28 16.03 -5.23 1.95
N ILE A 29 14.91 -4.52 2.13
CA ILE A 29 14.91 -3.10 2.55
C ILE A 29 15.33 -2.95 4.03
N TYR A 30 14.89 -3.88 4.87
CA TYR A 30 15.03 -3.78 6.32
C TYR A 30 16.30 -4.49 6.78
N THR A 31 17.36 -3.73 7.04
CA THR A 31 18.63 -4.29 7.51
C THR A 31 18.81 -4.08 9.02
N LYS A 32 19.82 -4.73 9.61
CA LYS A 32 20.19 -4.51 11.02
C LYS A 32 20.45 -3.04 11.36
N LYS A 33 20.83 -2.22 10.37
CA LYS A 33 21.17 -0.81 10.53
C LYS A 33 20.12 0.15 9.93
N PHE A 34 19.09 -0.40 9.28
CA PHE A 34 18.03 0.36 8.62
C PHE A 34 16.67 -0.28 8.88
N ASN A 35 16.03 0.12 9.97
CA ASN A 35 14.80 -0.48 10.47
C ASN A 35 13.54 0.25 9.97
N LYS A 36 12.36 -0.32 10.25
CA LYS A 36 11.05 0.21 9.81
C LYS A 36 10.82 1.67 10.19
N LYS A 37 11.24 2.10 11.40
CA LYS A 37 11.08 3.49 11.85
C LYS A 37 11.93 4.45 11.00
N GLN A 38 13.20 4.11 10.77
CA GLN A 38 14.12 4.90 9.95
C GLN A 38 13.67 5.00 8.49
N VAL A 39 13.09 3.92 7.95
CA VAL A 39 12.49 3.91 6.61
C VAL A 39 11.33 4.90 6.52
N ILE A 40 10.42 4.88 7.51
CA ILE A 40 9.27 5.79 7.55
C ILE A 40 9.73 7.25 7.70
N GLU A 41 10.66 7.53 8.62
CA GLU A 41 11.23 8.87 8.82
C GLU A 41 11.86 9.40 7.52
N PHE A 42 12.65 8.56 6.84
CA PHE A 42 13.26 8.92 5.56
C PHE A 42 12.21 9.30 4.50
N ILE A 43 11.11 8.54 4.38
CA ILE A 43 10.05 8.83 3.43
C ILE A 43 9.37 10.16 3.77
N ILE A 44 9.02 10.37 5.05
CA ILE A 44 8.37 11.61 5.52
C ILE A 44 9.26 12.82 5.25
N GLU A 45 10.55 12.74 5.57
CA GLU A 45 11.51 13.81 5.31
C GLU A 45 11.68 14.08 3.80
N SER A 46 11.76 13.03 3.00
CA SER A 46 11.92 13.18 1.55
C SER A 46 10.70 13.82 0.90
N VAL A 47 9.49 13.46 1.34
CA VAL A 47 8.24 14.11 0.91
C VAL A 47 8.21 15.57 1.32
N LYS A 48 8.59 15.91 2.57
CA LYS A 48 8.69 17.30 3.04
C LYS A 48 9.66 18.13 2.21
N ASN A 49 10.72 17.50 1.70
CA ASN A 49 11.69 18.10 0.80
C ASN A 49 11.26 18.11 -0.68
N ASN A 50 9.99 17.82 -0.98
CA ASN A 50 9.42 17.79 -2.32
C ASN A 50 10.13 16.83 -3.31
N LYS A 51 10.76 15.75 -2.81
CA LYS A 51 11.33 14.72 -3.67
C LYS A 51 10.25 13.96 -4.43
N LYS A 52 10.57 13.57 -5.66
CA LYS A 52 9.67 12.75 -6.49
C LYS A 52 9.65 11.30 -6.00
N LYS A 53 8.57 10.57 -6.27
CA LYS A 53 8.40 9.19 -5.80
C LYS A 53 9.55 8.29 -6.27
N GLU A 54 9.97 8.46 -7.53
CA GLU A 54 11.06 7.72 -8.15
C GLU A 54 12.40 7.97 -7.44
N GLU A 55 12.66 9.21 -7.04
CA GLU A 55 13.86 9.59 -6.28
C GLU A 55 13.84 8.95 -4.89
N ILE A 56 12.71 9.01 -4.20
CA ILE A 56 12.53 8.41 -2.88
C ILE A 56 12.77 6.90 -2.94
N THR A 57 12.18 6.21 -3.93
CA THR A 57 12.37 4.76 -4.09
C THR A 57 13.81 4.39 -4.42
N ASN A 58 14.47 5.15 -5.30
CA ASN A 58 15.87 4.90 -5.68
C ASN A 58 16.81 5.12 -4.48
N GLU A 59 16.60 6.18 -3.71
CA GLU A 59 17.39 6.46 -2.51
C GLU A 59 17.15 5.44 -1.39
N LEU A 60 15.92 4.93 -1.22
CA LEU A 60 15.62 3.84 -0.29
C LEU A 60 16.39 2.57 -0.65
N VAL A 61 16.39 2.19 -1.92
CA VAL A 61 17.14 1.02 -2.40
C VAL A 61 18.64 1.22 -2.18
N ALA A 62 19.16 2.39 -2.54
CA ALA A 62 20.58 2.71 -2.34
C ALA A 62 20.97 2.68 -0.86
N LYS A 63 20.13 3.21 0.04
CA LYS A 63 20.35 3.15 1.49
C LYS A 63 20.35 1.71 2.02
N ALA A 64 19.39 0.88 1.60
CA ALA A 64 19.34 -0.52 2.02
C ALA A 64 20.63 -1.28 1.62
N ILE A 65 21.09 -1.11 0.38
CA ILE A 65 22.34 -1.68 -0.13
C ILE A 65 23.54 -1.15 0.68
N PHE A 66 23.63 0.18 0.86
CA PHE A 66 24.71 0.80 1.64
C PHE A 66 24.75 0.31 3.09
N HIS A 67 23.58 0.04 3.69
CA HIS A 67 23.47 -0.50 5.04
C HIS A 67 23.66 -2.03 5.12
N GLY A 68 24.11 -2.66 4.03
CA GLY A 68 24.55 -4.05 3.99
C GLY A 68 23.45 -5.04 3.63
N SER A 69 22.43 -4.62 2.89
CA SER A 69 21.50 -5.57 2.30
C SER A 69 22.22 -6.50 1.32
N ALA A 70 22.03 -7.80 1.50
CA ALA A 70 22.62 -8.86 0.68
C ALA A 70 21.57 -9.62 -0.16
N ASP A 71 20.35 -9.09 -0.23
CA ASP A 71 19.20 -9.71 -0.88
C ASP A 71 18.63 -8.81 -1.99
N ASN A 72 17.64 -9.31 -2.74
CA ASN A 72 16.86 -8.53 -3.67
C ASN A 72 16.07 -7.44 -2.94
N VAL A 73 16.33 -6.20 -3.32
CA VAL A 73 15.70 -5.02 -2.73
C VAL A 73 14.60 -4.53 -3.67
N THR A 74 13.34 -4.61 -3.22
CA THR A 74 12.17 -4.12 -3.98
C THR A 74 11.32 -3.22 -3.08
N VAL A 75 10.87 -2.10 -3.64
CA VAL A 75 10.02 -1.14 -2.93
C VAL A 75 8.94 -0.59 -3.85
N VAL A 76 7.73 -0.45 -3.33
CA VAL A 76 6.58 0.20 -3.97
C VAL A 76 6.01 1.23 -3.00
N ILE A 77 5.90 2.48 -3.46
CA ILE A 77 5.27 3.57 -2.71
C ILE A 77 4.02 4.00 -3.45
N VAL A 78 2.89 3.96 -2.75
CA VAL A 78 1.59 4.42 -3.25
C VAL A 78 1.20 5.69 -2.53
N ASN A 79 0.80 6.72 -3.27
CA ASN A 79 0.25 7.96 -2.71
C ASN A 79 -1.25 7.77 -2.47
N LEU A 80 -1.63 7.54 -1.21
CA LEU A 80 -3.01 7.30 -0.80
C LEU A 80 -3.86 8.57 -0.87
N ALA A 81 -3.29 9.74 -0.61
CA ALA A 81 -4.00 11.00 -0.76
C ALA A 81 -4.40 11.24 -2.23
N GLU A 82 -3.50 10.96 -3.17
CA GLU A 82 -3.80 11.04 -4.61
C GLU A 82 -4.88 10.03 -5.01
N LEU A 83 -4.81 8.79 -4.50
CA LEU A 83 -5.84 7.78 -4.75
C LEU A 83 -7.20 8.17 -4.17
N TYR A 84 -7.23 8.74 -2.96
CA TYR A 84 -8.46 9.23 -2.33
C TYR A 84 -9.10 10.33 -3.18
N GLN A 85 -8.31 11.30 -3.64
CA GLN A 85 -8.79 12.38 -4.53
C GLN A 85 -9.34 11.83 -5.85
N ARG A 86 -8.70 10.81 -6.42
CA ARG A 86 -9.21 10.13 -7.62
C ARG A 86 -10.51 9.40 -7.33
N TRP A 87 -10.59 8.68 -6.21
CA TRP A 87 -11.81 7.98 -5.78
C TRP A 87 -12.99 8.94 -5.63
N GLN A 88 -12.80 10.09 -4.96
CA GLN A 88 -13.83 11.12 -4.79
C GLN A 88 -14.36 11.67 -6.13
N ARG A 89 -13.49 11.79 -7.14
CA ARG A 89 -13.88 12.25 -8.49
C ARG A 89 -14.56 11.17 -9.33
N SER A 90 -14.34 9.90 -8.98
CA SER A 90 -14.82 8.75 -9.75
C SER A 90 -16.25 8.35 -9.39
N THR A 91 -16.85 8.93 -8.35
CA THR A 91 -18.23 8.64 -7.93
C THR A 91 -19.25 9.64 -8.48
N PRO A 92 -20.08 9.26 -9.46
CA PRO A 92 -21.38 9.88 -9.66
C PRO A 92 -22.48 8.86 -9.32
N PHE A 93 -22.83 8.62 -8.04
CA PHE A 93 -24.21 8.23 -7.67
C PHE A 93 -24.44 8.05 -6.16
N HIS A 94 -25.58 8.57 -5.71
CA HIS A 94 -26.28 8.23 -4.47
C HIS A 94 -26.52 6.72 -4.34
N SER A 95 -26.46 6.22 -3.09
CA SER A 95 -27.19 5.04 -2.58
C SER A 95 -27.34 3.84 -3.52
N ILE A 96 -26.41 2.88 -3.45
CA ILE A 96 -26.69 1.52 -3.93
C ILE A 96 -27.45 0.78 -2.83
N SER A 97 -28.77 0.80 -2.99
CA SER A 97 -29.67 -0.09 -2.29
C SER A 97 -29.41 -1.55 -2.73
N LYS A 98 -28.98 -2.37 -1.78
CA LYS A 98 -29.12 -3.83 -1.67
C LYS A 98 -29.63 -4.56 -2.95
N VAL A 99 -28.72 -4.84 -3.89
CA VAL A 99 -29.03 -5.70 -5.03
C VAL A 99 -28.82 -7.17 -4.61
N ARG A 100 -29.92 -7.89 -4.45
CA ARG A 100 -29.94 -9.36 -4.47
C ARG A 100 -29.74 -9.81 -5.91
N HIS A 101 -28.77 -10.67 -6.20
CA HIS A 101 -28.88 -11.56 -7.36
C HIS A 101 -28.31 -12.95 -7.10
N SER A 102 -29.22 -13.91 -7.19
CA SER A 102 -29.01 -15.32 -7.50
C SER A 102 -28.44 -15.47 -8.91
N GLY A 103 -27.36 -16.23 -9.04
CA GLY A 103 -26.91 -16.83 -10.30
C GLY A 103 -26.19 -15.89 -11.27
N PHE A 104 -24.86 -15.87 -11.22
CA PHE A 104 -24.03 -15.42 -12.34
C PHE A 104 -22.85 -16.38 -12.50
N SER A 105 -22.79 -17.04 -13.64
CA SER A 105 -21.86 -18.14 -13.93
C SER A 105 -20.67 -17.65 -14.76
N ARG A 106 -19.46 -17.91 -14.23
CA ARG A 106 -18.31 -18.44 -14.99
C ARG A 106 -17.55 -17.52 -15.98
N LEU A 107 -17.43 -16.21 -15.73
CA LEU A 107 -16.50 -15.31 -16.44
C LEU A 107 -15.88 -14.19 -15.56
N GLU A 108 -15.76 -14.41 -14.25
CA GLU A 108 -15.13 -13.48 -13.29
C GLU A 108 -13.98 -14.19 -12.58
N GLU A 109 -13.03 -14.74 -13.33
CA GLU A 109 -11.85 -15.37 -12.74
C GLU A 109 -10.60 -14.67 -13.29
N LEU A 110 -9.94 -13.97 -12.36
CA LEU A 110 -8.58 -13.41 -12.44
C LEU A 110 -8.36 -11.96 -12.90
N HIS A 111 -9.14 -11.01 -12.39
CA HIS A 111 -8.54 -9.74 -11.97
C HIS A 111 -8.52 -9.71 -10.44
N ARG A 112 -7.40 -10.12 -9.82
CA ARG A 112 -7.09 -9.80 -8.42
C ARG A 112 -6.87 -8.28 -8.33
N GLN A 113 -7.94 -7.51 -8.41
CA GLN A 113 -7.90 -6.11 -8.05
C GLN A 113 -7.72 -6.04 -6.54
N ILE A 114 -6.77 -5.22 -6.09
CA ILE A 114 -6.74 -4.79 -4.70
C ILE A 114 -8.01 -3.95 -4.51
N ASP A 115 -8.99 -4.48 -3.77
CA ASP A 115 -10.20 -3.74 -3.40
C ASP A 115 -9.81 -2.66 -2.39
N VAL A 116 -9.68 -1.42 -2.87
CA VAL A 116 -9.33 -0.27 -2.04
C VAL A 116 -10.61 0.45 -1.62
N ARG A 117 -10.95 0.33 -0.33
CA ARG A 117 -12.12 0.98 0.26
C ARG A 117 -11.71 2.15 1.14
N PHE A 118 -12.27 3.31 0.84
CA PHE A 118 -12.17 4.50 1.68
C PHE A 118 -13.43 4.64 2.53
N SER A 119 -13.26 5.18 3.73
CA SER A 119 -14.32 5.53 4.67
C SER A 119 -14.08 6.92 5.26
N ASP A 120 -15.12 7.53 5.80
CA ASP A 120 -14.99 8.80 6.52
C ASP A 120 -14.05 8.65 7.71
N CYS A 121 -13.10 9.57 7.88
CA CYS A 121 -12.21 9.57 9.04
C CYS A 121 -13.06 9.80 10.30
N LYS A 122 -13.04 8.84 11.24
CA LYS A 122 -13.58 9.07 12.57
C LYS A 122 -12.67 10.06 13.29
N SER A 123 -13.20 11.22 13.68
CA SER A 123 -12.56 12.08 14.65
C SER A 123 -12.60 11.36 16.01
N GLU A 124 -11.43 10.96 16.51
CA GLU A 124 -11.26 10.61 17.93
C GLU A 124 -11.44 11.85 18.83
#